data_AF-A0A2R4WP82-F1
#
_entry.id   AF-A0A2R4WP82-F1
#
_cell.length_a   1.000
_cell.length_b   1.000
_cell.length_c   1.000
_cell.angle_alpha   90.00
_cell.angle_beta   90.00
_cell.angle_gamma   90.00
#
_symmetry.space_group_name_H-M   'P 1'
#
loop_
_entity.id
_entity.type
_entity.pdbx_description
1 polymer ?
#
loop_
_entity_poly.entity_id
_entity_poly.type
_entity_poly.pdbx_seq_one_letter_code
_entity_poly.pdbx_strand_id
1 'polypeptide(L)'
;MAHEGPSQQGTPLQVALEEVAPGEFIISVAWREKTLGSLYLRGDREEATAFLDAARERIVLAITGDAPNDVDRQVQRELIDLSRNLQQPRG
;
A
#
# COMPACT_ATOMS: atom_id res chain seq x y z
N MET A 1 7.95 -35.44 3.84
CA MET A 1 8.69 -34.22 4.19
C MET A 1 8.32 -33.19 3.14
N ALA A 2 7.36 -32.32 3.44
CA ALA A 2 6.93 -31.27 2.51
C ALA A 2 7.88 -30.08 2.69
N HIS A 3 8.47 -29.64 1.59
CA HIS A 3 9.32 -28.46 1.53
C HIS A 3 8.47 -27.23 1.84
N GLU A 4 8.58 -26.73 3.07
CA GLU A 4 8.21 -25.37 3.41
C GLU A 4 9.17 -24.46 2.63
N GLY A 5 8.63 -23.80 1.60
CA GLY A 5 9.34 -22.80 0.83
C GLY A 5 9.93 -21.73 1.76
N PRO A 6 11.02 -21.07 1.35
CA PRO A 6 11.73 -20.14 2.21
C PRO A 6 10.73 -19.15 2.77
N SER A 7 10.66 -19.08 4.11
CA SER A 7 9.98 -18.03 4.84
C SER A 7 10.39 -16.73 4.17
N GLN A 8 9.46 -16.12 3.41
CA GLN A 8 9.65 -14.77 2.93
C GLN A 8 10.04 -14.01 4.18
N GLN A 9 11.28 -13.54 4.25
CA GLN A 9 11.66 -12.47 5.15
C GLN A 9 10.71 -11.34 4.77
N GLY A 10 9.54 -11.34 5.40
CA GLY A 10 8.46 -10.45 5.08
C GLY A 10 9.04 -9.08 5.33
N THR A 11 9.19 -8.30 4.27
CA THR A 11 9.31 -6.86 4.45
C THR A 11 8.24 -6.49 5.47
N PRO A 12 8.61 -5.83 6.57
CA PRO A 12 7.67 -5.58 7.63
C PRO A 12 6.43 -4.81 7.12
N LEU A 13 6.53 -4.17 5.95
CA LEU A 13 5.44 -3.63 5.16
C LEU A 13 4.73 -4.70 4.31
N GLN A 14 3.42 -4.78 4.48
CA GLN A 14 2.48 -5.48 3.62
C GLN A 14 1.56 -4.44 2.96
N VAL A 15 1.42 -4.49 1.64
CA VAL A 15 0.46 -3.67 0.90
C VAL A 15 -0.41 -4.63 0.10
N ALA A 16 -1.71 -4.58 0.31
CA ALA A 16 -2.68 -5.50 -0.29
C ALA A 16 -3.76 -4.72 -1.04
N LEU A 17 -4.27 -5.30 -2.13
CA LEU A 17 -5.40 -4.80 -2.89
C LEU A 17 -6.57 -5.77 -2.74
N GLU A 18 -7.72 -5.25 -2.35
CA GLU A 18 -8.97 -6.00 -2.19
C GLU A 18 -10.04 -5.39 -3.11
N GLU A 19 -10.71 -6.21 -3.92
CA GLU A 19 -11.87 -5.77 -4.69
C GLU A 19 -13.13 -5.96 -3.83
N VAL A 20 -13.79 -4.86 -3.48
CA VAL A 20 -14.98 -4.87 -2.59
C VAL A 20 -16.29 -4.83 -3.38
N ALA A 21 -16.24 -4.32 -4.60
CA ALA A 21 -17.32 -4.34 -5.58
C ALA A 21 -16.72 -4.20 -6.99
N PRO A 22 -17.48 -4.53 -8.06
CA PRO A 22 -16.98 -4.40 -9.43
C PRO A 22 -16.50 -2.97 -9.73
N GLY A 23 -15.19 -2.82 -9.96
CA GLY A 23 -14.55 -1.53 -10.21
C GLY A 23 -14.30 -0.67 -8.97
N GLU A 24 -14.39 -1.26 -7.78
CA GLU A 24 -14.15 -0.62 -6.48
C GLU A 24 -13.14 -1.44 -5.69
N PHE A 25 -12.04 -0.80 -5.29
CA PHE A 25 -10.92 -1.47 -4.64
C PHE A 25 -10.50 -0.76 -3.36
N ILE A 26 -9.98 -1.52 -2.41
CA ILE A 26 -9.33 -1.02 -1.20
C ILE A 26 -7.88 -1.45 -1.23
N ILE A 27 -6.97 -0.48 -1.14
CA ILE A 27 -5.57 -0.74 -0.83
C ILE A 27 -5.40 -0.65 0.68
N SER A 28 -4.90 -1.71 1.29
CA SER A 28 -4.58 -1.76 2.72
C SER A 28 -3.07 -1.81 2.92
N VAL A 29 -2.55 -0.98 3.81
CA VAL A 29 -1.14 -0.95 4.19
C VAL A 29 -1.03 -1.40 5.63
N ALA A 30 -0.25 -2.46 5.87
CA ALA A 30 0.05 -2.97 7.19
C ALA A 30 1.56 -2.99 7.43
N TRP A 31 1.97 -2.75 8.66
CA TRP A 31 3.34 -2.89 9.11
C TRP A 31 3.41 -3.80 10.33
N ARG A 32 4.24 -4.85 10.28
CA ARG A 32 4.34 -5.88 11.34
C ARG A 32 2.94 -6.35 11.78
N GLU A 33 2.10 -6.71 10.80
CA GLU A 33 0.74 -7.21 11.00
C GLU A 33 -0.26 -6.19 11.58
N LYS A 34 0.15 -4.93 11.80
CA LYS A 34 -0.75 -3.83 12.17
C LYS A 34 -1.14 -3.03 10.93
N THR A 35 -2.43 -2.97 10.61
CA THR A 35 -2.94 -2.06 9.59
C THR A 35 -2.67 -0.61 9.99
N LEU A 36 -1.94 0.11 9.14
CA LEU A 36 -1.59 1.52 9.32
C LEU A 36 -2.59 2.45 8.63
N GLY A 37 -3.20 1.99 7.54
CA GLY A 37 -4.24 2.72 6.85
C GLY A 37 -4.72 1.98 5.61
N SER A 38 -5.81 2.49 5.05
CA SER A 38 -6.37 2.00 3.80
C SER A 38 -6.79 3.17 2.90
N LEU A 39 -6.86 2.89 1.60
CA LEU A 39 -7.24 3.84 0.57
C LEU A 39 -8.26 3.19 -0.35
N TYR A 40 -9.38 3.87 -0.55
CA TYR A 40 -10.39 3.44 -1.51
C TYR A 40 -10.07 3.99 -2.90
N LEU A 41 -10.22 3.13 -3.90
CA LEU A 41 -10.02 3.39 -5.31
C LEU A 41 -11.27 2.99 -6.09
N ARG A 42 -11.55 3.74 -7.15
CA ARG A 42 -12.58 3.39 -8.14
C ARG A 42 -11.96 3.47 -9.52
N GLY A 43 -12.20 2.47 -10.35
CA GLY A 43 -11.61 2.37 -11.69
C GLY A 43 -11.54 0.92 -12.15
N ASP A 44 -10.70 0.66 -13.15
CA ASP A 44 -10.47 -0.69 -13.65
C ASP A 44 -9.37 -1.40 -12.87
N ARG A 45 -9.41 -2.74 -12.88
CA ARG A 45 -8.44 -3.58 -12.15
C ARG A 45 -6.99 -3.33 -12.56
N GLU A 46 -6.75 -3.02 -13.83
CA GLU A 46 -5.41 -2.69 -14.33
C GLU A 46 -4.89 -1.40 -13.70
N GLU A 47 -5.72 -0.35 -13.65
CA GLU A 47 -5.37 0.92 -13.00
C GLU A 47 -5.15 0.72 -11.50
N ALA A 48 -6.02 -0.05 -10.83
CA ALA A 48 -5.89 -0.34 -9.42
C ALA A 48 -4.60 -1.12 -9.09
N THR A 49 -4.19 -2.03 -9.97
CA THR A 49 -2.94 -2.80 -9.83
C THR A 49 -1.72 -1.92 -10.07
N ALA A 50 -1.73 -1.09 -11.13
CA ALA A 50 -0.64 -0.14 -11.40
C ALA A 50 -0.49 0.86 -10.24
N PHE A 51 -1.61 1.29 -9.66
CA PHE A 51 -1.59 2.16 -8.49
C PHE A 51 -1.04 1.45 -7.25
N LEU A 52 -1.39 0.18 -7.02
CA LEU A 52 -0.85 -0.63 -5.93
C LEU A 52 0.67 -0.71 -5.99
N ASP A 53 1.25 -0.97 -7.17
CA ASP A 53 2.69 -1.02 -7.35
C ASP A 53 3.36 0.33 -7.05
N ALA A 54 2.79 1.44 -7.55
CA ALA A 54 3.27 2.78 -7.28
C ALA A 54 3.18 3.15 -5.78
N ALA A 55 2.07 2.77 -5.12
CA ALA A 55 1.89 2.98 -3.69
C ALA A 55 2.92 2.17 -2.89
N ARG A 56 3.13 0.90 -3.24
CA ARG A 56 4.12 0.04 -2.60
C ARG A 56 5.53 0.62 -2.68
N GLU A 57 5.97 1.04 -3.87
CA GLU A 57 7.30 1.61 -4.06
C GLU A 57 7.50 2.88 -3.20
N ARG A 58 6.53 3.79 -3.23
CA ARG A 58 6.59 5.05 -2.45
C ARG A 58 6.60 4.81 -0.95
N ILE A 59 5.72 3.92 -0.46
CA ILE A 59 5.65 3.62 0.97
C ILE A 59 6.92 2.89 1.44
N VAL A 60 7.47 1.97 0.66
CA VAL A 60 8.77 1.33 0.96
C VAL A 60 9.87 2.38 1.04
N LEU A 61 9.95 3.31 0.08
CA LEU A 61 10.94 4.38 0.07
C LEU A 61 10.79 5.30 1.29
N ALA A 62 9.56 5.66 1.67
CA ALA A 62 9.32 6.50 2.82
C ALA A 62 9.81 5.84 4.12
N ILE A 63 9.48 4.55 4.33
CA ILE A 63 9.84 3.85 5.58
C ILE A 63 11.33 3.48 5.65
N THR A 64 11.99 3.25 4.51
CA THR A 64 13.42 2.88 4.46
C THR A 64 14.36 4.08 4.44
N GLY A 65 13.87 5.28 4.08
CA GLY A 65 14.68 6.48 3.90
C GLY A 65 15.04 7.23 5.18
N ASP A 66 14.28 7.08 6.26
CA ASP A 66 14.52 7.80 7.52
C ASP A 66 14.18 6.88 8.70
N ALA A 67 15.09 6.76 9.68
CA ALA A 67 14.91 5.89 10.83
C ALA A 67 13.63 6.31 11.59
N PRO A 68 12.54 5.53 11.52
CA PRO A 68 11.25 6.09 11.82
C PRO A 68 10.98 5.96 13.32
N ASN A 69 11.16 7.06 14.05
CA ASN A 69 10.56 7.20 15.37
C ASN A 69 9.02 7.04 15.30
N ASP A 70 8.41 7.28 14.13
CA ASP A 70 6.95 7.19 13.90
C ASP A 70 6.58 6.65 12.49
N VAL A 71 6.76 5.34 12.25
CA VAL A 71 6.36 4.65 10.99
C VAL A 71 4.90 4.91 10.64
N ASP A 72 4.02 4.86 11.64
CA ASP A 72 2.57 5.00 11.51
C ASP A 72 2.20 6.35 10.86
N ARG A 73 2.79 7.44 11.36
CA ARG A 73 2.56 8.80 10.86
C ARG A 73 3.06 8.98 9.43
N GLN A 74 4.18 8.35 9.10
CA GLN A 74 4.76 8.45 7.77
C GLN A 74 3.92 7.72 6.72
N VAL A 75 3.44 6.52 7.06
CA VAL A 75 2.53 5.76 6.17
C VAL A 75 1.20 6.48 5.98
N GLN A 76 0.62 7.04 7.05
CA GLN A 76 -0.60 7.84 6.92
C GLN A 76 -0.40 9.05 6.01
N ARG A 77 0.74 9.74 6.13
CA ARG A 77 1.06 10.89 5.28
C ARG A 77 1.17 10.49 3.81
N GLU A 78 1.88 9.41 3.50
CA GLU A 78 1.99 8.92 2.12
C GLU A 78 0.63 8.48 1.56
N LEU A 79 -0.22 7.83 2.37
CA LEU A 79 -1.58 7.47 1.96
C LEU A 79 -2.44 8.71 1.65
N ILE A 80 -2.32 9.78 2.45
CA ILE A 80 -3.02 11.05 2.20
C ILE A 80 -2.50 11.70 0.92
N ASP A 81 -1.19 11.74 0.71
CA ASP A 81 -0.59 12.33 -0.50
C ASP A 81 -0.96 11.51 -1.75
N LEU A 82 -0.99 10.18 -1.66
CA LEU A 82 -1.48 9.27 -2.69
C LEU A 82 -2.96 9.53 -3.02
N SER A 83 -3.81 9.66 -2.00
CA SER A 83 -5.23 10.02 -2.13
C SER A 83 -5.43 11.35 -2.87
N ARG A 84 -4.62 12.37 -2.54
CA ARG A 84 -4.67 13.68 -3.19
C ARG A 84 -4.21 13.65 -4.64
N ASN A 85 -3.23 12.82 -4.97
CA ASN A 85 -2.77 12.65 -6.36
C ASN A 85 -3.81 11.89 -7.21
N LEU A 86 -4.58 10.98 -6.62
CA LEU A 86 -5.71 10.31 -7.29
C LEU A 86 -6.87 11.26 -7.59
N GLN A 87 -7.17 12.18 -6.68
CA GLN A 87 -8.27 13.13 -6.86
C GLN A 87 -7.94 14.29 -7.81
N GLN A 88 -6.69 14.41 -8.25
CA GLN A 88 -6.35 15.29 -9.36
C GLN A 88 -6.52 14.49 -10.65
N PRO A 89 -7.64 14.66 -11.39
CA PRO A 89 -7.64 14.24 -12.78
C PRO A 89 -6.46 14.96 -13.42
N ARG A 90 -5.53 14.20 -14.02
CA ARG A 90 -4.56 14.77 -14.92
C ARG A 90 -5.36 15.50 -16.00
N GLY A 91 -5.44 16.83 -15.86
CA GLY A 91 -6.01 17.72 -16.87
C GLY A 91 -5.17 17.70 -18.13
#